data_AF-A0A8V0Z0H4-F1
#
_entry.id   AF-A0A8V0Z0H4-F1
#
_cell.length_a   1.000
_cell.length_b   1.000
_cell.length_c   1.000
_cell.angle_alpha   90.00
_cell.angle_beta   90.00
_cell.angle_gamma   90.00
#
_symmetry.space_group_name_H-M   'P 1'
#
loop_
_entity.id
_entity.type
_entity.pdbx_description
1 polymer ?
#
loop_
_entity_poly.entity_id
_entity_poly.type
_entity_poly.pdbx_seq_one_letter_code
_entity_poly.pdbx_strand_id
1 'polypeptide(L)'
;MKAADEPAYLTVGTDVSAKYRGAFCEAKIKTVKRLVKVKVVLKGDNSTQLVQDDQVKGPLRVGAMVETKMPDGSFQEAVISKLTDASWYTVGIFHTYLSRGAVPPALVFFLKYNTTDH
;
A
#
# COMPACT_ATOMS: atom_id res chain seq x y z
N MET A 1 -1.34 -28.94 9.59
CA MET A 1 -1.90 -27.83 10.42
C MET A 1 -1.68 -26.53 9.65
N LYS A 2 -2.73 -25.69 9.58
CA LYS A 2 -2.83 -24.38 8.89
C LYS A 2 -1.57 -23.51 9.12
N ALA A 3 -1.12 -22.62 8.23
CA ALA A 3 -1.86 -21.71 7.36
C ALA A 3 -0.96 -21.25 6.19
N ALA A 4 -1.51 -21.22 4.98
CA ALA A 4 -0.84 -20.70 3.77
C ALA A 4 -1.67 -19.59 3.08
N ASP A 5 -2.55 -18.91 3.81
CA ASP A 5 -3.57 -18.02 3.20
C ASP A 5 -3.78 -16.71 3.98
N GLU A 6 -2.72 -16.16 4.58
CA GLU A 6 -2.74 -14.76 5.01
C GLU A 6 -1.60 -14.05 4.28
N PRO A 7 -1.89 -12.97 3.51
CA PRO A 7 -0.84 -12.25 2.80
C PRO A 7 0.23 -11.89 3.82
N ALA A 8 1.48 -12.28 3.55
CA ALA A 8 2.59 -12.15 4.48
C ALA A 8 2.88 -10.67 4.76
N TYR A 9 2.12 -10.07 5.67
CA TYR A 9 2.36 -8.74 6.18
C TYR A 9 3.63 -8.80 7.01
N LEU A 10 4.65 -8.07 6.56
CA LEU A 10 5.89 -7.98 7.31
C LEU A 10 5.62 -7.17 8.59
N THR A 11 5.86 -7.78 9.76
CA THR A 11 5.57 -7.13 11.05
C THR A 11 6.61 -6.06 11.37
N VAL A 12 6.22 -5.08 12.19
CA VAL A 12 7.17 -4.14 12.79
C VAL A 12 8.25 -4.93 13.54
N GLY A 13 9.51 -4.63 13.26
CA GLY A 13 10.65 -5.37 13.78
C GLY A 13 11.27 -6.37 12.81
N THR A 14 10.59 -6.69 11.70
CA THR A 14 11.12 -7.58 10.67
C THR A 14 12.30 -6.92 9.95
N ASP A 15 13.40 -7.67 9.86
CA ASP A 15 14.58 -7.28 9.10
C ASP A 15 14.33 -7.49 7.59
N VAL A 16 14.48 -6.41 6.82
CA VAL A 16 14.25 -6.39 5.37
C VAL A 16 15.41 -5.72 4.65
N SER A 17 15.71 -6.20 3.44
CA SER A 17 16.72 -5.59 2.57
C SER A 17 16.05 -4.73 1.52
N ALA A 18 16.31 -3.42 1.53
CA ALA A 18 15.81 -2.50 0.53
C ALA A 18 16.84 -2.29 -0.58
N LYS A 19 16.44 -2.45 -1.85
CA LYS A 19 17.31 -2.19 -3.00
C LYS A 19 17.20 -0.74 -3.47
N TYR A 20 18.32 -0.04 -3.56
CA TYR A 20 18.39 1.33 -4.07
C TYR A 20 19.60 1.54 -4.96
N ARG A 21 19.37 2.02 -6.19
CA ARG A 21 20.43 2.35 -7.16
C ARG A 21 21.52 1.27 -7.26
N GLY A 22 21.14 -0.01 -7.15
CA GLY A 22 22.04 -1.16 -7.23
C GLY A 22 22.66 -1.64 -5.90
N ALA A 23 22.47 -0.92 -4.79
CA ALA A 23 22.89 -1.33 -3.46
C ALA A 23 21.72 -1.89 -2.66
N PHE A 24 21.96 -2.92 -1.84
CA PHE A 24 21.01 -3.39 -0.84
C PHE A 24 21.39 -2.77 0.50
N CYS A 25 20.45 -2.06 1.12
CA CYS A 25 20.60 -1.57 2.49
C CYS A 25 19.71 -2.40 3.42
N GLU A 26 20.31 -2.90 4.49
CA GLU A 26 19.58 -3.55 5.58
C GLU A 26 18.78 -2.50 6.35
N ALA A 27 17.49 -2.75 6.51
CA ALA A 27 16.59 -1.88 7.21
C ALA A 27 15.59 -2.71 8.03
N LYS A 28 15.05 -2.12 9.08
CA LYS A 28 14.05 -2.77 9.93
C LYS A 28 12.72 -2.06 9.77
N ILE A 29 11.64 -2.81 9.59
CA ILE A 29 10.29 -2.23 9.53
C ILE A 29 9.98 -1.57 10.86
N LYS A 30 9.72 -0.26 10.82
CA LYS A 30 9.31 0.54 11.98
C LYS A 30 7.80 0.71 12.05
N THR A 31 7.16 0.84 10.91
CA THR A 31 5.72 1.10 10.86
C THR A 31 5.13 0.43 9.63
N VAL A 32 3.96 -0.16 9.81
CA VAL A 32 3.16 -0.72 8.72
C VAL A 32 1.88 0.09 8.66
N LYS A 33 1.59 0.65 7.49
CA LYS A 33 0.33 1.34 7.22
C LYS A 33 -0.41 0.54 6.16
N ARG A 34 -1.43 -0.21 6.58
CA ARG A 34 -2.31 -0.95 5.67
C ARG A 34 -3.05 0.05 4.79
N LEU A 35 -2.98 -0.15 3.48
CA LEU A 35 -3.62 0.73 2.51
C LEU A 35 -4.14 -0.11 1.35
N VAL A 36 -5.41 0.05 1.01
CA VAL A 36 -6.00 -0.61 -0.16
C VAL A 36 -6.40 0.45 -1.17
N LYS A 37 -5.82 0.37 -2.36
CA LYS A 37 -6.25 1.18 -3.51
C LYS A 37 -7.40 0.48 -4.21
N VAL A 38 -8.57 1.10 -4.13
CA VAL A 38 -9.79 0.67 -4.78
C VAL A 38 -9.90 1.41 -6.11
N LYS A 39 -9.79 0.67 -7.21
CA LYS A 39 -10.16 1.17 -8.54
C LYS A 39 -11.66 1.01 -8.69
N VAL A 40 -12.35 2.13 -8.76
CA VAL A 40 -13.80 2.25 -8.90
C VAL A 40 -14.14 2.81 -10.27
N VAL A 41 -15.28 2.42 -10.82
CA VAL A 41 -15.81 2.91 -12.11
C VAL A 41 -17.08 3.67 -11.80
N LEU A 42 -17.07 4.98 -12.02
CA LEU A 42 -18.22 5.85 -11.75
C LEU A 42 -19.36 5.52 -12.70
N LYS A 43 -20.56 5.33 -12.16
CA LYS A 43 -21.74 5.01 -12.97
C LYS A 43 -22.23 6.18 -13.83
N GLY A 44 -21.93 7.42 -13.44
CA GLY A 44 -22.32 8.62 -14.20
C GLY A 44 -21.53 8.78 -15.49
N ASP A 45 -20.21 8.85 -15.38
CA ASP A 45 -19.33 9.18 -16.50
C ASP A 45 -18.55 7.98 -17.07
N ASN A 46 -18.82 6.77 -16.55
CA ASN A 46 -18.10 5.53 -16.85
C ASN A 46 -16.57 5.66 -16.69
N SER A 47 -16.13 6.64 -15.90
CA SER A 47 -14.74 7.00 -15.66
C SER A 47 -14.19 6.18 -14.50
N THR A 48 -12.92 5.78 -14.59
CA THR A 48 -12.29 5.00 -13.53
C THR A 48 -11.49 5.90 -12.60
N GLN A 49 -11.75 5.81 -11.30
CA GLN A 49 -11.01 6.52 -10.27
C GLN A 49 -10.25 5.55 -9.37
N LEU A 50 -9.10 5.98 -8.86
CA LEU A 50 -8.36 5.27 -7.83
C LEU A 50 -8.54 6.01 -6.52
N VAL A 51 -9.30 5.40 -5.60
CA VAL A 51 -9.54 5.90 -4.25
C VAL A 51 -8.98 4.92 -3.23
N GLN A 52 -8.85 5.36 -1.98
CA GLN A 52 -8.50 4.47 -0.88
C GLN A 52 -9.76 3.85 -0.30
N ASP A 53 -9.62 2.72 0.39
CA ASP A 53 -10.74 2.08 1.09
C ASP A 53 -11.42 3.00 2.11
N ASP A 54 -10.66 3.88 2.77
CA ASP A 54 -11.18 4.90 3.70
C ASP A 54 -12.20 5.87 3.06
N GLN A 55 -12.04 6.13 1.76
CA GLN A 55 -12.89 7.03 0.98
C GLN A 55 -14.04 6.30 0.27
N VAL A 56 -14.13 4.98 0.43
CA VAL A 56 -15.14 4.12 -0.19
C VAL A 56 -16.12 3.66 0.88
N LYS A 57 -17.40 4.00 0.71
CA LYS A 57 -18.49 3.51 1.51
C LYS A 57 -19.15 2.32 0.82
N GLY A 58 -19.16 1.18 1.50
CA GLY A 58 -19.81 -0.03 1.03
C GLY A 58 -18.88 -1.25 1.05
N PRO A 59 -19.33 -2.37 0.46
CA PRO A 59 -18.55 -3.60 0.43
C PRO A 59 -17.31 -3.46 -0.48
N LEU A 60 -16.11 -3.62 0.08
CA LEU A 60 -14.84 -3.66 -0.65
C LEU A 60 -14.68 -4.98 -1.42
N ARG A 61 -15.52 -5.20 -2.42
CA ARG A 61 -15.52 -6.38 -3.29
C ARG A 61 -15.56 -5.96 -4.74
N VAL A 62 -14.72 -6.57 -5.58
CA VAL A 62 -14.75 -6.35 -7.03
C VAL A 62 -16.14 -6.71 -7.58
N GLY A 63 -16.70 -5.85 -8.42
CA GLY A 63 -18.05 -5.94 -8.96
C GLY A 63 -19.14 -5.38 -8.03
N ALA A 64 -18.82 -5.00 -6.80
CA ALA A 64 -19.81 -4.43 -5.90
C ALA A 64 -20.02 -2.93 -6.13
N MET A 65 -21.25 -2.49 -5.92
CA MET A 65 -21.65 -1.09 -6.00
C MET A 65 -21.35 -0.40 -4.68
N VAL A 66 -20.58 0.69 -4.75
CA VAL A 66 -20.06 1.43 -3.61
C VAL A 66 -20.17 2.93 -3.88
N GLU A 67 -20.21 3.73 -2.82
CA GLU A 67 -20.16 5.18 -2.94
C GLU A 67 -18.76 5.65 -2.60
N THR A 68 -18.18 6.50 -3.45
CA THR A 68 -16.80 6.95 -3.27
C THR A 68 -16.82 8.45 -3.12
N LYS A 69 -16.10 8.95 -2.12
CA LYS A 69 -15.98 10.38 -1.89
C LYS A 69 -15.10 10.97 -2.98
N MET A 70 -15.72 11.74 -3.87
CA MET A 70 -15.06 12.52 -4.90
C MET A 70 -14.18 13.62 -4.26
N PRO A 71 -13.13 14.08 -4.96
CA PRO A 71 -12.28 15.18 -4.47
C PRO A 71 -13.02 16.52 -4.33
N ASP A 72 -14.17 16.67 -4.98
CA ASP A 72 -15.10 17.80 -4.83
C ASP A 72 -15.92 17.72 -3.52
N GLY A 73 -15.78 16.64 -2.75
CA GLY A 73 -16.52 16.39 -1.51
C GLY A 73 -17.86 15.68 -1.68
N SER A 74 -18.32 15.44 -2.91
CA SER A 74 -19.55 14.71 -3.21
C SER A 74 -19.36 13.20 -3.05
N PHE A 75 -20.46 12.47 -2.85
CA PHE A 75 -20.46 11.01 -2.91
C PHE A 75 -21.05 10.59 -4.25
N GLN A 76 -20.32 9.75 -4.97
CA GLN A 76 -20.79 9.24 -6.24
C GLN A 76 -20.79 7.71 -6.27
N GLU A 77 -21.86 7.16 -6.81
CA GLU A 77 -22.01 5.73 -7.04
C GLU A 77 -21.00 5.24 -8.06
N ALA A 78 -20.27 4.21 -7.66
CA ALA A 78 -19.23 3.60 -8.44
C ALA A 78 -19.26 2.08 -8.25
N VAL A 79 -18.67 1.36 -9.20
CA VAL A 79 -18.50 -0.10 -9.10
C VAL A 79 -17.02 -0.41 -8.95
N ILE A 80 -16.65 -1.21 -7.95
CA ILE A 80 -15.26 -1.60 -7.76
C ILE A 80 -14.83 -2.47 -8.94
N SER A 81 -13.88 -2.01 -9.75
CA SER A 81 -13.29 -2.77 -10.85
C SER A 81 -12.06 -3.56 -10.42
N LYS A 82 -11.25 -3.02 -9.50
CA LYS A 82 -10.04 -3.70 -9.03
C LYS A 82 -9.68 -3.24 -7.62
N LEU A 83 -9.22 -4.17 -6.78
CA LEU A 83 -8.60 -3.87 -5.49
C LEU A 83 -7.10 -4.12 -5.62
N THR A 84 -6.28 -3.18 -5.17
CA THR A 84 -4.83 -3.28 -5.17
C THR A 84 -4.33 -2.99 -3.78
N ASP A 85 -3.67 -3.95 -3.15
CA ASP A 85 -2.94 -3.66 -1.91
C ASP A 85 -1.82 -2.66 -2.24
N ALA A 86 -1.84 -1.55 -1.52
CA ALA A 86 -0.84 -0.51 -1.62
C ALA A 86 -0.30 -0.20 -0.23
N SER A 87 -0.21 -1.20 0.63
CA SER A 87 0.26 -1.07 2.01
C SER A 87 1.68 -0.50 2.05
N TRP A 88 1.94 0.36 3.03
CA TRP A 88 3.19 1.10 3.17
C TRP A 88 3.96 0.52 4.33
N TYR A 89 5.22 0.18 4.09
CA TYR A 89 6.12 -0.29 5.12
C TYR A 89 7.21 0.77 5.28
N THR A 90 7.16 1.49 6.38
CA THR A 90 8.20 2.46 6.74
C THR A 90 9.32 1.69 7.40
N VAL A 91 10.46 1.60 6.72
CA VAL A 91 11.68 0.99 7.26
C VAL A 91 12.60 2.06 7.84
N GLY A 92 13.16 1.79 9.02
CA GLY A 92 14.28 2.55 9.57
C GLY A 92 15.58 1.89 9.17
N ILE A 93 16.45 2.62 8.48
CA ILE A 93 17.82 2.16 8.17
C ILE A 93 18.55 1.92 9.49
N PHE A 94 19.25 0.79 9.62
CA PHE A 94 20.12 0.58 10.76
C PHE A 94 21.28 1.58 10.73
N HIS A 95 21.60 2.14 11.89
CA HIS A 95 22.56 3.23 12.12
C HIS A 95 23.99 2.96 11.62
N THR A 96 24.27 1.80 11.02
CA THR A 96 25.60 1.35 10.58
C THR A 96 26.16 2.11 9.38
N TYR A 97 25.38 2.97 8.71
CA TYR A 97 25.86 3.86 7.64
C TYR A 97 26.35 5.24 8.12
N LEU A 98 26.32 5.54 9.42
CA LEU A 98 26.79 6.84 9.93
C LEU A 98 28.33 7.01 9.79
N SER A 99 29.08 5.92 9.68
CA SER A 99 30.55 5.95 9.59
C SER A 99 31.11 6.39 8.23
N ARG A 100 30.26 6.57 7.19
CA ARG A 100 30.69 7.00 5.84
C ARG A 100 30.20 8.40 5.42
N GLY A 101 29.68 9.22 6.34
CA GLY A 101 29.49 10.66 6.08
C GLY A 101 28.46 11.02 5.01
N ALA A 102 27.56 10.11 4.64
CA ALA A 102 26.45 10.38 3.74
C ALA A 102 25.16 9.92 4.42
N VAL A 103 24.47 10.84 5.09
CA VAL A 103 23.09 10.65 5.56
C VAL A 103 22.16 10.96 4.39
N PRO A 104 21.58 9.95 3.70
CA PRO A 104 20.54 10.25 2.73
C PRO A 104 19.30 10.76 3.48
N PRO A 105 18.64 11.83 3.02
CA PRO A 105 17.40 12.30 3.61
C PRO A 105 16.34 11.22 3.44
N ALA A 106 15.89 10.65 4.58
CA ALA A 106 14.70 9.82 4.73
C ALA A 106 14.29 9.03 3.46
N LEU A 107 15.07 8.00 3.10
CA LEU A 107 14.58 7.02 2.14
C LEU A 107 13.46 6.21 2.79
N VAL A 108 12.23 6.72 2.65
CA VAL A 108 11.02 5.91 2.81
C VAL A 108 11.05 4.90 1.67
N PHE A 109 11.68 3.75 1.91
CA PHE A 109 11.61 2.66 0.96
C PHE A 109 10.22 2.08 0.98
N PHE A 110 9.51 2.34 -0.10
CA PHE A 110 8.24 1.72 -0.40
C PHE A 110 8.51 0.26 -0.75
N LEU A 111 8.53 -0.63 0.24
CA LEU A 111 8.23 -2.03 -0.05
C LEU A 111 6.77 -2.07 -0.50
N LYS A 112 6.54 -2.12 -1.81
CA LYS A 112 5.25 -2.60 -2.32
C LYS A 112 5.25 -4.11 -2.14
N TYR A 113 4.67 -4.57 -1.04
CA TYR A 113 4.26 -5.96 -0.94
C TYR A 113 3.06 -6.13 -1.85
N ASN A 114 3.32 -6.33 -3.15
CA ASN A 114 2.27 -6.47 -4.14
C ASN A 114 1.66 -7.86 -3.94
N THR A 115 0.59 -7.93 -3.14
CA THR A 115 -0.25 -9.12 -3.05
C THR A 115 -1.04 -9.22 -4.36
N THR A 116 -0.37 -9.60 -5.44
CA THR A 116 -0.99 -9.98 -6.72
C THR A 116 -0.52 -11.37 -7.17
N ASP A 117 -0.02 -12.19 -6.25
CA ASP A 117 0.31 -13.58 -6.56
C ASP A 117 -0.35 -14.49 -5.53
N HIS A 118 -1.62 -14.79 -5.79
CA HIS A 118 -2.15 -16.16 -5.74
C HIS A 118 -3.47 -16.26 -6.52
#